data_AF-A0A959XVG1-F1
#
_entry.id   AF-A0A959XVG1-F1
#
_cell.length_a   1.000
_cell.length_b   1.000
_cell.length_c   1.000
_cell.angle_alpha   90.00
_cell.angle_beta   90.00
_cell.angle_gamma   90.00
#
_symmetry.space_group_name_H-M   'P 1'
#
loop_
_entity.id
_entity.type
_entity.pdbx_description
1 polymer ?
#
loop_
_entity_poly.entity_id
_entity_poly.type
_entity_poly.pdbx_seq_one_letter_code
_entity_poly.pdbx_strand_id
1 'polypeptide(L)'
;MNKEHEVVYPGDTRHPEHEVYLRELGRATYWAARLAGIAFDLLRVFSRVKSAAMYDDPLGALEKKLQALNDRRKDLPGLDEFLNDLKLARGARNDLMHALPVQHGLHRRCAKDLHYVRNFFTIEELTSVAQEFRKLSHKGNTLLYYDGGAAIRSWYKDGEK
;
A
#
# COMPACT_ATOMS: atom_id res chain seq x y z
N MET A 1 8.02 41.81 -7.96
CA MET A 1 8.78 41.29 -6.80
C MET A 1 8.56 39.80 -6.72
N ASN A 2 9.54 38.99 -7.11
CA ASN A 2 9.55 37.59 -6.70
C ASN A 2 9.83 37.61 -5.19
N LYS A 3 8.81 37.37 -4.36
CA LYS A 3 9.07 37.02 -2.97
C LYS A 3 9.89 35.74 -3.01
N GLU A 4 11.09 35.78 -2.45
CA GLU A 4 11.86 34.55 -2.27
C GLU A 4 10.99 33.56 -1.50
N HIS A 5 10.81 32.39 -2.10
CA HIS A 5 10.02 31.32 -1.52
C HIS A 5 10.79 30.78 -0.31
N GLU A 6 10.14 30.84 0.85
CA GLU A 6 10.68 30.36 2.12
C GLU A 6 10.73 28.83 2.14
N VAL A 7 11.92 28.29 2.41
CA VAL A 7 12.21 26.85 2.41
C VAL A 7 11.80 26.26 3.77
N VAL A 8 10.50 26.01 3.94
CA VAL A 8 9.92 25.50 5.21
C VAL A 8 9.77 23.98 5.24
N TYR A 9 9.57 23.33 4.10
CA TYR A 9 9.17 21.93 4.04
C TYR A 9 10.27 21.04 3.43
N PRO A 10 10.52 19.84 4.00
CA PRO A 10 11.51 18.88 3.46
C PRO A 10 11.24 18.40 2.03
N GLY A 11 10.02 18.58 1.52
CA GLY A 11 9.72 18.31 0.12
C GLY A 11 10.35 19.29 -0.87
N ASP A 12 10.80 20.47 -0.42
CA ASP A 12 11.53 21.42 -1.26
C ASP A 12 12.97 20.95 -1.51
N THR A 13 13.40 20.98 -2.77
CA THR A 13 14.74 20.55 -3.19
C THR A 13 15.88 21.33 -2.54
N ARG A 14 15.61 22.53 -2.03
CA ARG A 14 16.58 23.38 -1.32
C ARG A 14 16.61 23.12 0.18
N HIS A 15 15.68 22.32 0.71
CA HIS A 15 15.62 22.02 2.14
C HIS A 15 16.80 21.11 2.54
N PRO A 16 17.50 21.38 3.66
CA PRO A 16 18.66 20.57 4.08
C PRO A 16 18.32 19.09 4.29
N GLU A 17 17.06 18.77 4.62
CA GLU A 17 16.58 17.40 4.82
C GLU A 17 15.91 16.76 3.59
N HIS A 18 16.01 17.39 2.41
CA HIS A 18 15.30 16.91 1.22
C HIS A 18 15.66 15.48 0.82
N GLU A 19 16.94 15.11 0.94
CA GLU A 19 17.37 13.74 0.64
C GLU A 19 16.78 12.70 1.61
N VAL A 20 16.63 13.08 2.88
CA VAL A 20 16.01 12.23 3.91
C VAL A 20 14.54 12.06 3.59
N TYR A 21 13.86 13.16 3.23
CA TYR A 21 12.48 13.14 2.78
C TYR A 21 12.27 12.21 1.58
N LEU A 22 13.07 12.34 0.52
CA LEU A 22 12.96 11.48 -0.66
C LEU A 22 13.21 10.00 -0.33
N ARG A 23 14.14 9.71 0.58
CA ARG A 23 14.44 8.34 1.01
C ARG A 23 13.25 7.71 1.73
N GLU A 24 12.67 8.41 2.69
CA GLU A 24 11.52 7.89 3.43
C GLU A 24 10.25 7.85 2.55
N LEU A 25 10.11 8.76 1.59
CA LEU A 25 9.05 8.73 0.60
C LEU A 25 9.17 7.48 -0.29
N GLY A 26 10.38 7.18 -0.77
CA GLY A 26 10.66 5.97 -1.54
C GLY A 26 10.36 4.70 -0.74
N ARG A 27 10.76 4.65 0.54
CA ARG A 27 10.47 3.52 1.44
C ARG A 27 8.97 3.32 1.66
N ALA A 28 8.24 4.39 1.98
CA ALA A 28 6.80 4.33 2.16
C ALA A 28 6.11 3.86 0.88
N THR A 29 6.51 4.38 -0.28
CA THR A 29 5.92 4.04 -1.58
C THR A 29 6.19 2.58 -1.96
N TYR A 30 7.40 2.09 -1.70
CA TYR A 30 7.75 0.68 -1.90
C TYR A 30 6.85 -0.25 -1.07
N TRP A 31 6.67 0.03 0.22
CA TRP A 31 5.81 -0.80 1.07
C TRP A 31 4.33 -0.66 0.73
N ALA A 32 3.88 0.54 0.33
CA ALA A 32 2.52 0.78 -0.16
C ALA A 32 2.19 -0.06 -1.41
N ALA A 33 3.14 -0.20 -2.33
CA ALA A 33 3.00 -1.08 -3.49
C ALA A 33 2.96 -2.55 -3.07
N ARG A 34 3.75 -2.94 -2.06
CA ARG A 34 3.77 -4.33 -1.60
C ARG A 34 2.46 -4.80 -0.98
N LEU A 35 1.68 -3.92 -0.33
CA LEU A 35 0.35 -4.27 0.18
C LEU A 35 -0.58 -4.81 -0.91
N ALA A 36 -0.61 -4.16 -2.08
CA ALA A 36 -1.38 -4.63 -3.23
C ALA A 36 -0.85 -5.98 -3.75
N GLY A 37 0.47 -6.13 -3.81
CA GLY A 37 1.09 -7.40 -4.19
C GLY A 37 0.73 -8.55 -3.25
N ILE A 38 0.69 -8.31 -1.93
CA ILE A 38 0.28 -9.32 -0.94
C ILE A 38 -1.18 -9.75 -1.18
N ALA A 39 -2.08 -8.77 -1.36
CA ALA A 39 -3.48 -9.08 -1.62
C ALA A 39 -3.66 -9.88 -2.91
N PHE A 40 -2.92 -9.51 -3.95
CA PHE A 40 -2.86 -10.23 -5.22
C PHE A 40 -2.35 -11.66 -5.05
N ASP A 41 -1.28 -11.86 -4.26
CA ASP A 41 -0.69 -13.17 -3.99
C ASP A 41 -1.65 -14.09 -3.24
N LEU A 42 -2.34 -13.56 -2.22
CA LEU A 42 -3.35 -14.30 -1.47
C LEU A 42 -4.50 -14.75 -2.39
N LEU A 43 -4.98 -13.87 -3.27
CA LEU A 43 -6.05 -14.21 -4.23
C LEU A 43 -5.63 -15.27 -5.25
N ARG A 44 -4.45 -15.15 -5.85
CA ARG A 44 -4.02 -16.15 -6.85
C ARG A 44 -3.80 -17.53 -6.22
N VAL A 45 -3.22 -17.58 -5.03
CA VAL A 45 -2.89 -18.85 -4.35
C VAL A 45 -4.14 -19.51 -3.78
N PHE A 46 -4.96 -18.76 -3.04
CA PHE A 46 -6.10 -19.32 -2.31
C PHE A 46 -7.42 -19.29 -3.07
N SER A 47 -7.61 -18.36 -4.01
CA SER A 47 -8.84 -18.27 -4.82
C SER A 47 -8.67 -18.72 -6.26
N ARG A 48 -7.44 -19.03 -6.71
CA ARG A 48 -7.11 -19.40 -8.10
C ARG A 48 -7.56 -18.36 -9.13
N VAL A 49 -7.64 -17.09 -8.71
CA VAL A 49 -7.95 -15.99 -9.62
C VAL A 49 -6.75 -15.78 -10.54
N LYS A 50 -7.01 -15.73 -11.85
CA LYS A 50 -5.97 -15.49 -12.85
C LYS A 50 -5.39 -14.09 -12.68
N SER A 51 -4.06 -13.97 -12.78
CA SER A 51 -3.35 -12.69 -12.68
C SER A 51 -3.89 -11.62 -13.63
N ALA A 52 -4.24 -12.01 -14.87
CA ALA A 52 -4.83 -11.11 -15.87
C ALA A 52 -6.13 -10.43 -15.39
N ALA A 53 -6.90 -11.07 -14.51
CA ALA A 53 -8.16 -10.52 -13.97
C ALA A 53 -7.96 -9.57 -12.78
N MET A 54 -6.71 -9.26 -12.41
CA MET A 54 -6.35 -8.47 -11.23
C MET A 54 -5.32 -7.37 -11.52
N TYR A 55 -4.68 -7.32 -12.70
CA TYR A 55 -3.63 -6.32 -12.98
C TYR A 55 -4.13 -4.89 -12.86
N ASP A 56 -5.38 -4.64 -13.27
CA ASP A 56 -6.00 -3.31 -13.22
C ASP A 56 -6.80 -3.07 -11.93
N ASP A 57 -6.80 -4.02 -10.99
CA ASP A 57 -7.56 -3.88 -9.76
C ASP A 57 -6.88 -2.91 -8.79
N PRO A 58 -7.56 -1.82 -8.37
CA PRO A 58 -7.07 -1.02 -7.26
C PRO A 58 -7.09 -1.84 -5.96
N LEU A 59 -6.33 -1.42 -4.96
CA LEU A 59 -6.24 -2.14 -3.67
C LEU A 59 -7.63 -2.42 -3.04
N GLY A 60 -8.56 -1.47 -3.13
CA GLY A 60 -9.91 -1.66 -2.61
C GLY A 60 -10.74 -2.71 -3.37
N ALA A 61 -10.44 -2.98 -4.64
CA ALA A 61 -11.06 -4.08 -5.38
C ALA A 61 -10.45 -5.44 -4.96
N LEU A 62 -9.12 -5.50 -4.80
CA LEU A 62 -8.44 -6.68 -4.27
C LEU A 62 -8.94 -7.05 -2.86
N GLU A 63 -9.11 -6.05 -1.99
CA GLU A 63 -9.69 -6.20 -0.65
C GLU A 63 -11.10 -6.82 -0.69
N LYS A 64 -11.97 -6.35 -1.59
CA LYS A 64 -13.32 -6.94 -1.77
C LYS A 64 -13.26 -8.38 -2.24
N LYS A 65 -12.34 -8.72 -3.15
CA LYS A 65 -12.14 -10.09 -3.61
C LYS A 65 -11.65 -10.99 -2.47
N LEU A 66 -10.77 -10.49 -1.59
CA LEU A 66 -10.30 -11.22 -0.42
C LEU A 66 -11.41 -11.44 0.63
N GLN A 67 -12.28 -10.44 0.83
CA GLN A 67 -13.46 -10.62 1.68
C GLN A 67 -14.35 -11.75 1.14
N ALA A 68 -14.61 -11.79 -0.17
CA ALA A 68 -15.39 -12.85 -0.78
C ALA A 68 -14.70 -14.23 -0.69
N LEU A 69 -13.37 -14.29 -0.70
CA LEU A 69 -12.61 -15.51 -0.41
C LEU A 69 -12.88 -15.96 1.04
N ASN A 70 -12.75 -15.07 2.01
CA ASN A 70 -12.94 -15.37 3.42
C ASN A 70 -14.32 -15.97 3.72
N ASP A 71 -15.36 -15.41 3.10
CA ASP A 71 -16.74 -15.89 3.28
C ASP A 71 -16.94 -17.32 2.73
N ARG A 72 -16.16 -17.71 1.71
CA ARG A 72 -16.21 -19.02 1.03
C ARG A 72 -15.23 -20.05 1.61
N ARG A 73 -14.11 -19.59 2.15
CA ARG A 73 -12.98 -20.36 2.67
C ARG A 73 -12.58 -19.79 4.04
N LYS A 74 -13.24 -20.29 5.08
CA LYS A 74 -13.02 -19.90 6.49
C LYS A 74 -11.74 -20.48 7.10
N ASP A 75 -10.88 -21.08 6.29
CA ASP A 75 -9.75 -21.91 6.68
C ASP A 75 -8.40 -21.19 6.64
N LEU A 76 -8.38 -19.86 6.46
CA LEU A 76 -7.17 -19.04 6.51
C LEU A 76 -7.12 -18.24 7.83
N PRO A 77 -6.46 -18.76 8.89
CA PRO A 77 -6.46 -18.12 10.20
C PRO A 77 -5.76 -16.75 10.13
N GLY A 78 -6.45 -15.71 10.62
CA GLY A 78 -5.92 -14.34 10.63
C GLY A 78 -6.23 -13.51 9.38
N LEU A 79 -6.98 -14.05 8.40
CA LEU A 79 -7.40 -13.29 7.22
C LEU A 79 -8.32 -12.12 7.60
N ASP A 80 -9.27 -12.30 8.52
CA ASP A 80 -10.15 -11.23 9.02
C ASP A 80 -9.35 -10.08 9.65
N GLU A 81 -8.38 -10.43 10.49
CA GLU A 81 -7.52 -9.45 11.15
C GLU A 81 -6.66 -8.69 10.12
N PHE A 82 -6.13 -9.39 9.12
CA PHE A 82 -5.40 -8.77 8.02
C PHE A 82 -6.29 -7.84 7.17
N LEU A 83 -7.52 -8.24 6.88
CA LEU A 83 -8.47 -7.42 6.12
C LEU A 83 -8.83 -6.12 6.86
N ASN A 84 -9.04 -6.21 8.18
CA ASN A 84 -9.27 -5.03 9.02
C ASN A 84 -8.08 -4.08 9.00
N ASP A 85 -6.86 -4.58 9.19
CA ASP A 85 -5.65 -3.75 9.13
C ASP A 85 -5.45 -3.14 7.73
N LEU A 86 -5.69 -3.91 6.67
CA LEU A 86 -5.59 -3.44 5.29
C LEU A 86 -6.57 -2.31 4.99
N LYS A 87 -7.80 -2.42 5.49
CA LYS A 87 -8.82 -1.38 5.36
C LYS A 87 -8.41 -0.08 6.06
N LEU A 88 -7.76 -0.17 7.23
CA LEU A 88 -7.24 0.99 7.96
C LEU A 88 -6.06 1.63 7.21
N ALA A 89 -5.09 0.82 6.77
CA ALA A 89 -3.90 1.27 6.05
C ALA A 89 -4.22 1.86 4.66
N ARG A 90 -5.35 1.47 4.05
CA ARG A 90 -5.74 1.88 2.69
C ARG A 90 -5.83 3.39 2.52
N GLY A 91 -6.25 4.12 3.54
CA GLY A 91 -6.33 5.58 3.51
C GLY A 91 -4.97 6.20 3.21
N ALA A 92 -3.99 5.93 4.07
CA ALA A 92 -2.62 6.39 3.93
C ALA A 92 -1.97 5.89 2.63
N ARG A 93 -2.23 4.63 2.24
CA ARG A 93 -1.71 4.07 0.99
C ARG A 93 -2.23 4.85 -0.21
N ASN A 94 -3.51 5.16 -0.24
CA ASN A 94 -4.12 5.92 -1.34
C ASN A 94 -3.69 7.38 -1.32
N ASP A 95 -3.50 7.99 -0.15
CA ASP A 95 -2.89 9.31 -0.03
C ASP A 95 -1.52 9.32 -0.70
N LEU A 96 -0.67 8.35 -0.37
CA LEU A 96 0.69 8.27 -0.88
C LEU A 96 0.74 8.01 -2.40
N MET A 97 -0.07 7.07 -2.90
CA MET A 97 -0.04 6.66 -4.32
C MET A 97 -0.71 7.67 -5.27
N HIS A 98 -1.57 8.53 -4.75
CA HIS A 98 -2.31 9.53 -5.54
C HIS A 98 -1.90 10.98 -5.21
N ALA A 99 -0.88 11.16 -4.38
CA ALA A 99 -0.34 12.47 -4.14
C ALA A 99 0.36 13.03 -5.39
N LEU A 100 0.20 14.33 -5.60
CA LEU A 100 0.86 15.12 -6.62
C LEU A 100 2.13 15.73 -6.04
N PRO A 101 3.29 15.55 -6.68
CA PRO A 101 4.50 16.25 -6.29
C PRO A 101 4.39 17.74 -6.62
N VAL A 102 4.80 18.56 -5.67
CA VAL A 102 4.89 20.03 -5.78
C VAL A 102 6.17 20.52 -5.12
N GLN A 103 6.44 21.82 -5.20
CA GLN A 103 7.64 22.43 -4.62
C GLN A 103 7.80 22.18 -3.11
N HIS A 104 6.72 21.99 -2.35
CA HIS A 104 6.77 21.78 -0.91
C HIS A 104 6.71 20.31 -0.48
N GLY A 105 6.64 19.37 -1.43
CA GLY A 105 6.47 17.94 -1.18
C GLY A 105 5.26 17.36 -1.89
N LEU A 106 4.38 16.67 -1.16
CA LEU A 106 3.25 15.94 -1.73
C LEU A 106 1.91 16.58 -1.37
N HIS A 107 1.03 16.73 -2.36
CA HIS A 107 -0.33 17.25 -2.19
C HIS A 107 -1.38 16.22 -2.62
N ARG A 108 -2.52 16.12 -1.94
CA ARG A 108 -3.70 15.42 -2.46
C ARG A 108 -4.82 16.41 -2.76
N ARG A 109 -5.41 16.34 -3.95
CA ARG A 109 -6.65 17.06 -4.26
C ARG A 109 -7.83 16.27 -3.71
N CYS A 110 -8.69 16.90 -2.92
CA CYS A 110 -9.94 16.30 -2.47
C CYS A 110 -11.08 16.71 -3.41
N ALA A 111 -11.92 15.76 -3.84
CA ALA A 111 -13.02 16.02 -4.77
C ALA A 111 -14.08 17.00 -4.23
N LYS A 112 -14.13 17.23 -2.91
CA LYS A 112 -15.07 18.14 -2.26
C LYS A 112 -14.54 19.56 -2.06
N ASP A 113 -13.23 19.76 -2.18
CA ASP A 113 -12.60 21.06 -2.00
C ASP A 113 -11.34 21.14 -2.88
N LEU A 114 -11.46 21.91 -3.96
CA LEU A 114 -10.39 22.14 -4.93
C LEU A 114 -9.24 22.98 -4.35
N HIS A 115 -9.46 23.65 -3.21
CA HIS A 115 -8.47 24.46 -2.50
C HIS A 115 -7.91 23.74 -1.26
N TYR A 116 -8.42 22.55 -0.91
CA TYR A 116 -7.89 21.77 0.19
C TYR A 116 -6.50 21.22 -0.18
N VAL A 117 -5.48 21.89 0.35
CA VAL A 117 -4.08 21.49 0.29
C VAL A 117 -3.72 20.89 1.64
N ARG A 118 -3.48 19.58 1.67
CA ARG A 118 -2.78 18.95 2.78
C ARG A 118 -1.37 18.62 2.29
N ASN A 119 -0.36 19.22 2.92
CA ASN A 119 1.03 18.77 2.77
C ASN A 119 1.08 17.38 3.39
N PHE A 120 1.25 16.36 2.54
CA PHE A 120 1.26 14.99 3.00
C PHE A 120 2.67 14.56 3.34
N PHE A 121 2.76 14.11 4.60
CA PHE A 121 3.83 13.38 5.23
C PHE A 121 5.08 14.19 5.53
N THR A 122 5.28 14.52 6.81
CA THR A 122 6.63 14.81 7.33
C THR A 122 7.52 13.57 7.21
N ILE A 123 8.82 13.71 7.44
CA ILE A 123 9.75 12.57 7.47
C ILE A 123 9.29 11.53 8.51
N GLU A 124 8.79 11.97 9.67
CA GLU A 124 8.27 11.12 10.73
C GLU A 124 7.01 10.39 10.29
N GLU A 125 6.08 11.08 9.63
CA GLU A 125 4.86 10.44 9.13
C GLU A 125 5.19 9.43 8.02
N LEU A 126 6.10 9.74 7.10
CA LEU A 126 6.61 8.79 6.08
C LEU A 126 7.21 7.55 6.74
N THR A 127 8.05 7.76 7.76
CA THR A 127 8.69 6.68 8.51
C THR A 127 7.65 5.80 9.19
N SER A 128 6.66 6.40 9.86
CA SER A 128 5.59 5.69 10.56
C SER A 128 4.74 4.85 9.59
N VAL A 129 4.31 5.45 8.49
CA VAL A 129 3.50 4.78 7.46
C VAL A 129 4.28 3.65 6.79
N ALA A 130 5.57 3.86 6.49
CA ALA A 130 6.43 2.79 5.95
C ALA A 130 6.53 1.60 6.92
N GLN A 131 6.65 1.85 8.22
CA GLN A 131 6.70 0.79 9.23
C GLN A 131 5.37 0.05 9.35
N GLU A 132 4.24 0.76 9.32
CA GLU A 132 2.90 0.18 9.33
C GLU A 132 2.71 -0.76 8.11
N PHE A 133 2.98 -0.26 6.90
CA PHE A 133 2.85 -1.05 5.69
C PHE A 133 3.80 -2.25 5.65
N ARG A 134 5.02 -2.11 6.18
CA ARG A 134 5.95 -3.22 6.34
C ARG A 134 5.41 -4.31 7.27
N LYS A 135 4.89 -3.93 8.44
CA LYS A 135 4.29 -4.87 9.41
C LYS A 135 3.11 -5.61 8.79
N LEU A 136 2.22 -4.87 8.12
CA LEU A 136 1.06 -5.44 7.45
C LEU A 136 1.46 -6.36 6.29
N SER A 137 2.46 -5.96 5.49
CA SER A 137 3.01 -6.81 4.43
C SER A 137 3.58 -8.12 4.99
N HIS A 138 4.27 -8.05 6.13
CA HIS A 138 4.79 -9.23 6.81
C HIS A 138 3.66 -10.15 7.28
N LYS A 139 2.60 -9.60 7.90
CA LYS A 139 1.42 -10.35 8.31
C LYS A 139 0.75 -11.08 7.14
N GLY A 140 0.56 -10.40 6.01
CA GLY A 140 0.01 -11.06 4.83
C GLY A 140 0.93 -12.12 4.22
N ASN A 141 2.25 -11.98 4.38
CA ASN A 141 3.19 -13.04 4.00
C ASN A 141 3.06 -14.25 4.94
N THR A 142 2.88 -14.04 6.24
CA THR A 142 2.60 -15.13 7.19
C THR A 142 1.34 -15.88 6.80
N LEU A 143 0.29 -15.19 6.36
CA LEU A 143 -0.92 -15.83 5.82
C LEU A 143 -0.61 -16.67 4.58
N LEU A 144 0.21 -16.17 3.65
CA LEU A 144 0.58 -16.89 2.44
C LEU A 144 1.28 -18.23 2.72
N TYR A 145 2.00 -18.32 3.84
CA TYR A 145 2.76 -19.50 4.27
C TYR A 145 2.17 -20.21 5.50
N TYR A 146 0.91 -19.93 5.88
CA TYR A 146 0.32 -20.47 7.12
C TYR A 146 0.34 -22.00 7.18
N ASP A 147 0.27 -22.66 6.02
CA ASP A 147 0.27 -24.12 5.84
C ASP A 147 1.66 -24.70 5.49
N GLY A 148 2.74 -23.96 5.79
CA GLY A 148 4.09 -24.31 5.38
C GLY A 148 4.29 -24.25 3.86
N GLY A 149 3.48 -23.46 3.15
CA GLY A 149 3.55 -23.23 1.71
C GLY A 149 2.93 -24.34 0.86
N ALA A 150 2.06 -25.17 1.43
CA ALA A 150 1.39 -26.25 0.70
C ALA A 150 0.47 -25.69 -0.39
N ALA A 151 -0.29 -24.64 -0.10
CA ALA A 151 -1.15 -23.95 -1.06
C ALA A 151 -0.36 -23.34 -2.21
N ILE A 152 0.80 -22.74 -1.94
CA ILE A 152 1.69 -22.19 -2.97
C ILE A 152 2.19 -23.30 -3.89
N ARG A 153 2.68 -24.42 -3.31
CA ARG A 153 3.16 -25.57 -4.09
C ARG A 153 2.05 -26.17 -4.95
N SER A 154 0.84 -26.29 -4.42
CA SER A 154 -0.33 -26.73 -5.17
C SER A 154 -0.67 -25.76 -6.30
N TRP A 155 -0.61 -24.45 -6.03
CA TRP A 155 -0.83 -23.42 -7.04
C TRP A 155 0.14 -23.50 -8.22
N TYR A 156 1.44 -23.69 -7.95
CA TYR A 156 2.45 -23.88 -9.00
C TYR A 156 2.18 -25.14 -9.84
N LYS A 157 1.90 -26.29 -9.22
CA LYS A 157 1.65 -27.55 -9.92
C LYS A 157 0.46 -27.50 -10.86
N ASP A 158 -0.56 -26.72 -10.52
CA ASP A 158 -1.76 -26.57 -11.36
C ASP A 158 -1.55 -25.60 -12.52
N GLY A 159 -0.54 -24.73 -12.45
CA GLY A 159 -0.16 -23.82 -13.54
C GLY A 159 0.76 -24.45 -14.60
N GLU A 160 1.31 -25.63 -14.33
CA GLU A 160 2.11 -26.43 -15.27
C GLU A 160 1.26 -27.38 -16.15
N LYS A 161 -0.06 -27.39 -15.96
CA LYS A 161 -1.03 -28.14 -16.77
C LYS A 161 -1.78 -27.21 -17.72
#